data_AF-A0A944XKF9-F1
#
_entry.id   AF-A0A944XKF9-F1
#
_cell.length_a   1.000
_cell.length_b   1.000
_cell.length_c   1.000
_cell.angle_alpha   90.00
_cell.angle_beta   90.00
_cell.angle_gamma   90.00
#
_symmetry.space_group_name_H-M   'P 1'
#
loop_
_entity.id
_entity.type
_entity.pdbx_description
1 polymer ?
#
loop_
_entity_poly.entity_id
_entity_poly.type
_entity_poly.pdbx_seq_one_letter_code
_entity_poly.pdbx_strand_id
1 'polypeptide(L)'
;MSSIPLSNLDSVLTSTDKAKGLPNQHYISEAVFEEEKEAILFDNWSAIGTGKDIPNPGDVKPMNFVGMPIILVRDSSGDINVFQNTCRHRGMILIDEPTNISGVIRCPYHSWCYDLKGELCATPMVGGTDTNSHESINHQELGLFEIRSTVWQDIIFVNISGKAPEFNDYASKVIERWSEFKEPLYHGGKNSSFSLTLETNWKLAVENYCESYHLPWVHPELNVTSSIEDHYHIEEMGCFSGQGSH
;
A
#
# COMPACT_ATOMS: atom_id res chain seq x y z
N MET A 1 -10.07 11.59 -21.64
CA MET A 1 -11.51 11.84 -21.81
C MET A 1 -12.13 11.60 -20.45
N SER A 2 -12.79 12.59 -19.86
CA SER A 2 -13.45 12.42 -18.55
C SER A 2 -14.68 11.54 -18.78
N SER A 3 -14.56 10.26 -18.45
CA SER A 3 -15.71 9.36 -18.37
C SER A 3 -16.61 9.85 -17.25
N ILE A 4 -17.92 9.90 -17.53
CA ILE A 4 -18.93 10.04 -16.47
C ILE A 4 -18.67 8.90 -15.47
N PRO A 5 -18.59 9.17 -14.15
CA PRO A 5 -18.45 8.10 -13.16
C PRO A 5 -19.54 7.07 -13.39
N LEU A 6 -19.17 5.79 -13.46
CA LEU A 6 -20.14 4.69 -13.58
C LEU A 6 -20.96 4.59 -12.29
N SER A 7 -20.40 5.06 -11.17
CA SER A 7 -20.99 5.00 -9.84
C SER A 7 -21.98 6.15 -9.58
N ASN A 8 -23.24 5.82 -9.27
CA ASN A 8 -24.18 6.74 -8.64
C ASN A 8 -24.21 6.48 -7.11
N LEU A 9 -23.75 7.47 -6.33
CA LEU A 9 -23.67 7.40 -4.87
C LEU A 9 -24.73 8.26 -4.17
N ASP A 10 -25.70 8.84 -4.89
CA ASP A 10 -26.67 9.80 -4.33
C ASP A 10 -27.47 9.22 -3.16
N SER A 11 -27.84 7.93 -3.22
CA SER A 11 -28.55 7.26 -2.14
C SER A 11 -27.68 6.83 -0.96
N VAL A 12 -26.36 6.85 -1.15
CA VAL A 12 -25.35 6.46 -0.15
C VAL A 12 -24.91 7.69 0.63
N LEU A 13 -24.71 8.82 -0.05
CA LEU A 13 -24.22 10.08 0.51
C LEU A 13 -25.31 10.92 1.20
N THR A 14 -26.39 10.29 1.66
CA THR A 14 -27.42 10.95 2.49
C THR A 14 -27.15 10.77 3.98
N SER A 15 -27.96 11.37 4.84
CA SER A 15 -27.88 11.11 6.29
C SER A 15 -28.09 9.63 6.61
N THR A 16 -27.41 9.12 7.63
CA THR A 16 -27.36 7.69 7.99
C THR A 16 -28.74 7.06 8.21
N ASP A 17 -29.72 7.82 8.69
CA ASP A 17 -31.11 7.39 8.88
C ASP A 17 -31.87 7.12 7.56
N LYS A 18 -31.35 7.62 6.44
CA LYS A 18 -31.93 7.51 5.09
C LYS A 18 -31.02 6.80 4.09
N ALA A 19 -29.73 6.71 4.41
CA ALA A 19 -28.73 6.15 3.55
C ALA A 19 -29.02 4.68 3.25
N LYS A 20 -28.66 4.27 2.04
CA LYS A 20 -28.63 2.87 1.64
C LYS A 20 -27.17 2.43 1.52
N GLY A 21 -26.93 1.14 1.75
CA GLY A 21 -25.65 0.52 1.42
C GLY A 21 -25.31 0.67 -0.06
N LEU A 22 -24.05 0.43 -0.41
CA LEU A 22 -23.61 0.52 -1.80
C LEU A 22 -24.46 -0.43 -2.69
N PRO A 23 -24.82 0.01 -3.91
CA PRO A 23 -25.45 -0.87 -4.88
C PRO A 23 -24.59 -2.11 -5.18
N ASN A 24 -25.24 -3.25 -5.45
CA ASN A 24 -24.55 -4.55 -5.67
C ASN A 24 -23.39 -4.48 -6.68
N GLN A 25 -23.48 -3.62 -7.70
CA GLN A 25 -22.44 -3.47 -8.72
C GLN A 25 -21.08 -3.09 -8.12
N HIS A 26 -21.04 -2.35 -7.02
CA HIS A 26 -19.78 -2.02 -6.33
C HIS A 26 -19.05 -3.25 -5.80
N TYR A 27 -19.76 -4.36 -5.57
CA TYR A 27 -19.15 -5.57 -5.02
C TYR A 27 -18.79 -6.60 -6.09
N ILE A 28 -19.43 -6.56 -7.26
CA ILE A 28 -19.35 -7.64 -8.27
C ILE A 28 -18.93 -7.17 -9.67
N SER A 29 -18.94 -5.87 -9.95
CA SER A 29 -18.66 -5.34 -11.29
C SER A 29 -17.18 -5.00 -11.46
N GLU A 30 -16.53 -5.64 -12.44
CA GLU A 30 -15.15 -5.34 -12.82
C GLU A 30 -14.97 -3.87 -13.23
N ALA A 31 -15.93 -3.32 -13.99
CA ALA A 31 -15.84 -1.93 -14.45
C ALA A 31 -15.91 -0.91 -13.30
N VAL A 32 -16.69 -1.21 -12.25
CA VAL A 32 -16.76 -0.37 -11.05
C VAL A 32 -15.49 -0.54 -10.21
N PHE A 33 -14.95 -1.76 -10.12
CA PHE A 33 -13.67 -2.00 -9.45
C PHE A 33 -12.52 -1.22 -10.12
N GLU A 34 -12.46 -1.20 -11.45
CA GLU A 34 -11.44 -0.44 -12.19
C GLU A 34 -11.56 1.08 -11.95
N GLU A 35 -12.78 1.61 -11.87
CA GLU A 35 -13.01 3.01 -11.47
C GLU A 35 -12.54 3.28 -10.04
N GLU A 36 -12.93 2.43 -9.08
CA GLU A 36 -12.54 2.55 -7.68
C GLU A 36 -11.04 2.40 -7.46
N LYS A 37 -10.37 1.51 -8.21
CA LYS A 37 -8.91 1.37 -8.18
C LYS A 37 -8.23 2.69 -8.46
N GLU A 38 -8.64 3.37 -9.53
CA GLU A 38 -8.07 4.68 -9.89
C GLU A 38 -8.45 5.75 -8.86
N ALA A 39 -9.74 5.89 -8.56
CA ALA A 39 -10.27 6.98 -7.75
C ALA A 39 -9.92 6.89 -6.25
N ILE A 40 -9.73 5.67 -5.73
CA ILE A 40 -9.49 5.42 -4.30
C ILE A 40 -8.06 4.94 -4.08
N LEU A 41 -7.72 3.77 -4.61
CA LEU A 41 -6.47 3.07 -4.24
C LEU A 41 -5.22 3.72 -4.84
N PHE A 42 -5.33 4.28 -6.05
CA PHE A 42 -4.22 4.93 -6.75
C PHE A 42 -4.16 6.43 -6.52
N ASP A 43 -5.30 7.13 -6.49
CA ASP A 43 -5.33 8.57 -6.28
C ASP A 43 -5.13 9.00 -4.81
N ASN A 44 -5.29 8.11 -3.81
CA ASN A 44 -5.07 8.41 -2.38
C ASN A 44 -3.91 7.61 -1.76
N TRP A 45 -3.73 7.74 -0.44
CA TRP A 45 -2.74 6.98 0.34
C TRP A 45 -3.29 5.61 0.73
N SER A 46 -2.60 4.55 0.31
CA SER A 46 -2.97 3.16 0.59
C SER A 46 -1.91 2.46 1.43
N ALA A 47 -2.30 1.78 2.51
CA ALA A 47 -1.41 0.94 3.30
C ALA A 47 -1.09 -0.36 2.55
N ILE A 48 0.20 -0.70 2.45
CA ILE A 48 0.66 -1.88 1.67
C ILE A 48 1.48 -2.87 2.47
N GLY A 49 1.84 -2.53 3.70
CA GLY A 49 2.62 -3.39 4.56
C GLY A 49 3.08 -2.65 5.80
N THR A 50 4.01 -3.27 6.52
CA THR A 50 4.62 -2.72 7.73
C THR A 50 6.13 -2.81 7.64
N GLY A 51 6.88 -2.00 8.40
CA GLY A 51 8.34 -2.04 8.42
C GLY A 51 8.87 -3.39 8.91
N LYS A 52 8.09 -4.12 9.72
CA LYS A 52 8.29 -5.54 10.04
C LYS A 52 8.47 -6.44 8.81
N ASP A 53 7.85 -6.12 7.67
CA ASP A 53 7.92 -6.95 6.46
C ASP A 53 9.32 -7.00 5.82
N ILE A 54 10.13 -5.99 6.09
CA ILE A 54 11.51 -5.83 5.61
C ILE A 54 12.36 -5.24 6.74
N PRO A 55 12.64 -5.99 7.83
CA PRO A 55 13.15 -5.41 9.07
C PRO A 55 14.63 -4.99 9.00
N ASN A 56 15.43 -5.53 8.08
CA ASN A 56 16.87 -5.31 8.03
C ASN A 56 17.28 -4.46 6.82
N PRO A 57 18.33 -3.62 6.95
CA PRO A 57 18.94 -2.97 5.79
C PRO A 57 19.30 -3.99 4.70
N GLY A 58 19.01 -3.65 3.45
CA GLY A 58 19.18 -4.54 2.30
C GLY A 58 17.98 -5.45 2.02
N ASP A 59 16.98 -5.53 2.91
CA ASP A 59 15.79 -6.33 2.64
C ASP A 59 15.01 -5.75 1.44
N VAL A 60 14.74 -6.60 0.47
CA VAL A 60 13.92 -6.30 -0.70
C VAL A 60 12.81 -7.32 -0.80
N LYS A 61 11.56 -6.86 -0.79
CA LYS A 61 10.37 -7.73 -0.81
C LYS A 61 9.47 -7.35 -1.99
N PRO A 62 9.27 -8.23 -2.98
CA PRO A 62 8.32 -8.00 -4.06
C PRO A 62 6.88 -8.17 -3.56
N MET A 63 5.96 -7.40 -4.13
CA MET A 63 4.53 -7.57 -3.93
C MET A 63 3.74 -7.08 -5.14
N ASN A 64 2.46 -7.45 -5.19
CA ASN A 64 1.51 -6.93 -6.17
C ASN A 64 0.50 -6.04 -5.47
N PHE A 65 0.43 -4.77 -5.88
CA PHE A 65 -0.57 -3.83 -5.40
C PHE A 65 -1.58 -3.56 -6.51
N VAL A 66 -2.74 -4.22 -6.43
CA VAL A 66 -3.88 -4.05 -7.36
C VAL A 66 -3.46 -4.18 -8.84
N GLY A 67 -2.72 -5.23 -9.15
CA GLY A 67 -2.19 -5.50 -10.49
C GLY A 67 -0.84 -4.86 -10.79
N MET A 68 -0.35 -3.92 -9.96
CA MET A 68 0.95 -3.28 -10.14
C MET A 68 2.06 -4.04 -9.40
N PRO A 69 3.10 -4.54 -10.09
CA PRO A 69 4.25 -5.17 -9.44
C PRO A 69 5.15 -4.08 -8.83
N ILE A 70 5.34 -4.14 -7.51
CA ILE A 70 6.19 -3.22 -6.74
C ILE A 70 7.19 -3.99 -5.88
N ILE A 71 8.24 -3.31 -5.43
CA ILE A 71 9.20 -3.81 -4.44
C ILE A 71 9.30 -2.82 -3.29
N LEU A 72 9.26 -3.35 -2.07
CA LEU A 72 9.65 -2.65 -0.86
C LEU A 72 11.15 -2.85 -0.68
N VAL A 73 11.89 -1.76 -0.43
CA VAL A 73 13.33 -1.79 -0.23
C VAL A 73 13.66 -1.07 1.07
N ARG A 74 14.31 -1.76 2.01
CA ARG A 74 15.00 -1.07 3.11
C ARG A 74 16.43 -0.80 2.68
N ASP A 75 16.79 0.47 2.55
CA ASP A 75 18.13 0.85 2.12
C ASP A 75 19.18 0.69 3.23
N SER A 76 20.45 0.97 2.91
CA SER A 76 21.55 0.87 3.86
C SER A 76 21.49 1.90 5.00
N SER A 77 20.74 2.99 4.82
CA SER A 77 20.48 4.00 5.84
C SER A 77 19.34 3.59 6.79
N GLY A 78 18.56 2.57 6.40
CA GLY A 78 17.43 2.04 7.15
C GLY A 78 16.08 2.61 6.69
N ASP A 79 16.08 3.51 5.70
CA ASP A 79 14.89 4.12 5.13
C ASP A 79 14.16 3.11 4.24
N ILE A 80 12.82 3.18 4.20
CA ILE A 80 11.99 2.33 3.35
C ILE A 80 11.58 3.12 2.12
N ASN A 81 11.94 2.58 0.96
CA ASN A 81 11.57 3.10 -0.36
C ASN A 81 10.70 2.07 -1.10
N VAL A 82 9.84 2.56 -1.99
CA VAL A 82 8.99 1.70 -2.82
C VAL A 82 9.23 2.02 -4.28
N PHE A 83 9.49 0.99 -5.08
CA PHE A 83 9.71 1.14 -6.53
C PHE A 83 8.81 0.21 -7.32
N GLN A 84 8.49 0.56 -8.57
CA GLN A 84 7.94 -0.39 -9.50
C GLN A 84 8.96 -1.52 -9.74
N ASN A 85 8.53 -2.78 -9.60
CA ASN A 85 9.39 -3.96 -9.75
C ASN A 85 9.57 -4.31 -11.23
N THR A 86 10.13 -3.39 -12.00
CA THR A 86 10.22 -3.50 -13.45
C THR A 86 11.47 -2.79 -13.95
N CYS A 87 12.37 -3.54 -14.58
CA CYS A 87 13.61 -3.02 -15.13
C CYS A 87 13.34 -1.97 -16.21
N ARG A 88 13.98 -0.80 -16.10
CA ARG A 88 13.86 0.32 -17.03
C ARG A 88 14.39 0.04 -18.44
N HIS A 89 15.12 -1.05 -18.64
CA HIS A 89 15.60 -1.46 -19.97
C HIS A 89 14.46 -2.05 -20.84
N ARG A 90 13.90 -3.19 -20.43
CA ARG A 90 12.92 -3.97 -21.24
C ARG A 90 11.78 -4.56 -20.41
N GLY A 91 11.51 -4.02 -19.23
CA GLY A 91 10.33 -4.37 -18.46
C GLY A 91 10.40 -5.69 -17.68
N MET A 92 11.58 -6.29 -17.53
CA MET A 92 11.74 -7.53 -16.77
C MET A 92 11.49 -7.30 -15.27
N ILE A 93 10.77 -8.21 -14.60
CA ILE A 93 10.68 -8.23 -13.13
C ILE A 93 12.09 -8.35 -12.53
N LEU A 94 12.40 -7.52 -11.53
CA LEU A 94 13.74 -7.45 -10.95
C LEU A 94 13.91 -8.47 -9.83
N ILE A 95 12.91 -8.59 -8.97
CA ILE A 95 12.92 -9.44 -7.78
C ILE A 95 11.64 -10.29 -7.79
N ASP A 96 11.80 -11.61 -7.86
CA ASP A 96 10.66 -12.54 -7.84
C ASP A 96 10.31 -13.00 -6.42
N GLU A 97 11.31 -13.08 -5.52
CA GLU A 97 11.17 -13.57 -4.15
C GLU A 97 11.86 -12.63 -3.14
N PRO A 98 11.38 -12.57 -1.88
CA PRO A 98 12.02 -11.78 -0.84
C PRO A 98 13.49 -12.15 -0.65
N THR A 99 14.36 -11.15 -0.52
CA THR A 99 15.81 -11.34 -0.41
C THR A 99 16.47 -10.23 0.41
N ASN A 100 17.72 -10.42 0.80
CA ASN A 100 18.55 -9.40 1.44
C ASN A 100 19.79 -9.14 0.57
N ILE A 101 19.96 -7.90 0.13
CA ILE A 101 20.97 -7.47 -0.85
C ILE A 101 21.99 -6.56 -0.18
N SER A 102 23.27 -6.94 -0.22
CA SER A 102 24.40 -6.15 0.28
C SER A 102 25.07 -5.25 -0.77
N GLY A 103 24.45 -5.10 -1.94
CA GLY A 103 25.00 -4.34 -3.07
C GLY A 103 23.90 -3.74 -3.94
N VAL A 104 23.72 -4.30 -5.14
CA VAL A 104 22.80 -3.77 -6.17
C VAL A 104 21.69 -4.77 -6.51
N ILE A 105 20.51 -4.24 -6.81
CA ILE A 105 19.42 -4.95 -7.46
C ILE A 105 19.84 -5.20 -8.91
N ARG A 106 20.18 -6.44 -9.23
CA ARG A 106 20.63 -6.84 -10.58
C ARG A 106 19.48 -7.45 -11.37
N CYS A 107 19.11 -6.82 -12.47
CA CYS A 107 18.11 -7.34 -13.40
C CYS A 107 18.55 -8.72 -13.95
N PRO A 108 17.68 -9.75 -13.88
CA PRO A 108 18.04 -11.10 -14.34
C PRO A 108 18.19 -11.21 -15.86
N TYR A 109 17.75 -10.21 -16.63
CA TYR A 109 17.78 -10.28 -18.09
C TYR A 109 19.13 -9.84 -18.69
N HIS A 110 19.53 -8.58 -18.45
CA HIS A 110 20.75 -8.00 -19.04
C HIS A 110 21.69 -7.40 -17.97
N SER A 111 21.50 -7.77 -16.71
CA SER A 111 22.34 -7.33 -15.59
C SER A 111 22.45 -5.81 -15.40
N TRP A 112 21.44 -5.03 -15.82
CA TRP A 112 21.33 -3.64 -15.36
C TRP A 112 21.22 -3.64 -13.84
N CYS A 113 22.03 -2.81 -13.19
CA CYS A 113 22.19 -2.78 -11.74
C CYS A 113 21.66 -1.47 -11.19
N TYR A 114 20.75 -1.56 -10.24
CA TYR A 114 20.21 -0.42 -9.49
C TYR A 114 20.69 -0.51 -8.04
N ASP A 115 21.02 0.60 -7.40
CA ASP A 115 21.24 0.57 -5.95
C ASP A 115 19.91 0.44 -5.19
N LEU A 116 20.00 0.40 -3.85
CA LEU A 116 18.83 0.30 -2.98
C LEU A 116 18.04 1.61 -2.87
N LYS A 117 18.51 2.69 -3.49
CA LYS A 117 17.79 3.95 -3.68
C LYS A 117 17.15 4.05 -5.07
N GLY A 118 17.29 3.00 -5.88
CA GLY A 118 16.72 2.90 -7.21
C GLY A 118 17.54 3.56 -8.31
N GLU A 119 18.71 4.14 -8.01
CA GLU A 119 19.55 4.78 -9.04
C GLU A 119 20.21 3.73 -9.94
N LEU A 120 20.29 3.98 -11.25
CA LEU A 120 20.98 3.08 -12.18
C LEU A 120 22.49 3.20 -12.03
N CYS A 121 23.13 2.18 -11.47
CA CYS A 121 24.57 2.18 -11.22
C CYS A 121 25.38 1.64 -12.40
N ALA A 122 24.89 0.61 -13.10
CA ALA A 122 25.66 -0.04 -14.16
C ALA A 122 24.77 -0.61 -15.27
N THR A 123 25.28 -0.54 -16.50
CA THR A 123 24.67 -1.06 -17.72
C THR A 123 25.67 -1.96 -18.48
N PRO A 124 25.88 -3.22 -18.01
CA PRO A 124 26.94 -4.06 -18.54
C PRO A 124 26.84 -4.27 -20.06
N MET A 125 27.98 -4.09 -20.75
CA MET A 125 28.13 -4.27 -22.19
C MET A 125 27.17 -3.43 -23.07
N VAL A 126 26.58 -2.35 -22.54
CA VAL A 126 25.63 -1.52 -23.31
C VAL A 126 26.27 -0.84 -24.52
N GLY A 127 27.58 -0.57 -24.47
CA GLY A 127 28.36 -0.01 -25.58
C GLY A 127 29.06 -1.06 -26.45
N GLY A 128 28.80 -2.36 -26.21
CA GLY A 128 29.50 -3.47 -26.84
C GLY A 128 30.39 -4.24 -25.87
N THR A 129 31.13 -5.22 -26.38
CA THR A 129 32.02 -6.08 -25.58
C THR A 129 32.99 -5.23 -24.75
N ASP A 130 33.08 -5.56 -23.46
CA ASP A 130 33.91 -4.87 -22.46
C ASP A 130 33.62 -3.37 -22.27
N THR A 131 32.48 -2.86 -22.78
CA THR A 131 32.10 -1.44 -22.70
C THR A 131 30.76 -1.28 -21.97
N ASN A 132 30.81 -0.88 -20.70
CA ASN A 132 29.64 -0.75 -19.81
C ASN A 132 28.96 0.64 -19.87
N SER A 133 29.21 1.41 -20.92
CA SER A 133 28.63 2.75 -21.10
C SER A 133 28.34 3.02 -22.57
N HIS A 134 27.40 3.93 -22.84
CA HIS A 134 27.08 4.42 -24.17
C HIS A 134 26.63 5.87 -24.04
N GLU A 135 27.04 6.74 -24.97
CA GLU A 135 26.79 8.20 -24.88
C GLU A 135 25.30 8.57 -24.82
N SER A 136 24.44 7.74 -25.42
CA SER A 136 22.98 7.92 -25.42
C SER A 136 22.29 7.40 -24.16
N ILE A 137 23.01 6.82 -23.20
CA ILE A 137 22.45 6.25 -21.97
C ILE A 137 22.76 7.20 -20.81
N ASN A 138 21.79 8.02 -20.44
CA ASN A 138 21.86 8.83 -19.24
C ASN A 138 21.33 8.04 -18.03
N HIS A 139 22.22 7.66 -17.12
CA HIS A 139 21.85 6.90 -15.92
C HIS A 139 20.84 7.66 -15.02
N GLN A 140 20.91 8.99 -14.98
CA GLN A 140 20.05 9.82 -14.13
C GLN A 140 18.57 9.79 -14.56
N GLU A 141 18.29 9.43 -15.81
CA GLU A 141 16.91 9.35 -16.35
C GLU A 141 16.33 7.93 -16.27
N LEU A 142 17.17 6.95 -15.91
CA LEU A 142 16.89 5.52 -16.02
C LEU A 142 16.96 4.78 -14.68
N GLY A 143 16.90 5.49 -13.55
CA GLY A 143 16.62 4.88 -12.24
C GLY A 143 15.25 4.22 -12.17
N LEU A 144 14.99 3.37 -11.19
CA LEU A 144 13.69 2.75 -11.00
C LEU A 144 12.59 3.81 -10.84
N PHE A 145 11.38 3.50 -11.30
CA PHE A 145 10.24 4.36 -11.04
C PHE A 145 9.89 4.26 -9.55
N GLU A 146 10.22 5.32 -8.82
CA GLU A 146 9.84 5.47 -7.42
C GLU A 146 8.33 5.67 -7.30
N ILE A 147 7.74 4.92 -6.37
CA ILE A 147 6.36 5.08 -5.96
C ILE A 147 6.39 5.94 -4.71
N ARG A 148 5.73 7.10 -4.75
CA ARG A 148 5.65 8.02 -3.62
C ARG A 148 5.14 7.27 -2.38
N SER A 149 5.96 7.23 -1.34
CA SER A 149 5.70 6.44 -0.13
C SER A 149 6.03 7.18 1.15
N THR A 150 5.47 6.73 2.27
CA THR A 150 5.83 7.18 3.62
C THR A 150 5.64 6.05 4.62
N VAL A 151 6.27 6.18 5.78
CA VAL A 151 6.07 5.27 6.92
C VAL A 151 5.46 6.05 8.08
N TRP A 152 4.28 5.63 8.54
CA TRP A 152 3.64 6.17 9.73
C TRP A 152 3.22 5.04 10.65
N GLN A 153 3.67 5.07 11.91
CA GLN A 153 3.41 4.01 12.90
C GLN A 153 3.78 2.62 12.38
N ASP A 154 4.99 2.49 11.81
CA ASP A 154 5.49 1.28 11.14
C ASP A 154 4.69 0.83 9.91
N ILE A 155 3.57 1.48 9.56
CA ILE A 155 2.78 1.16 8.37
C ILE A 155 3.36 1.88 7.16
N ILE A 156 3.58 1.13 6.08
CA ILE A 156 4.07 1.64 4.81
C ILE A 156 2.86 2.04 3.97
N PHE A 157 2.78 3.33 3.63
CA PHE A 157 1.76 3.89 2.75
C PHE A 157 2.36 4.28 1.40
N VAL A 158 1.57 4.13 0.33
CA VAL A 158 1.91 4.58 -1.02
C VAL A 158 0.81 5.45 -1.62
N ASN A 159 1.20 6.36 -2.51
CA ASN A 159 0.30 7.12 -3.36
C ASN A 159 0.73 6.95 -4.83
N ILE A 160 0.05 6.07 -5.56
CA ILE A 160 0.46 5.64 -6.90
C ILE A 160 0.39 6.78 -7.92
N SER A 161 -0.66 7.60 -7.86
CA SER A 161 -0.84 8.72 -8.77
C SER A 161 0.14 9.87 -8.54
N GLY A 162 0.71 9.96 -7.33
CA GLY A 162 1.48 11.10 -6.86
C GLY A 162 0.67 12.38 -6.61
N LYS A 163 -0.66 12.36 -6.78
CA LYS A 163 -1.51 13.56 -6.75
C LYS A 163 -2.10 13.88 -5.37
N ALA A 164 -2.06 12.95 -4.42
CA ALA A 164 -2.60 13.20 -3.09
C ALA A 164 -1.84 14.34 -2.39
N PRO A 165 -2.45 15.03 -1.42
CA PRO A 165 -1.71 15.90 -0.52
C PRO A 165 -0.57 15.16 0.18
N GLU A 166 0.39 15.90 0.75
CA GLU A 166 1.38 15.32 1.65
C GLU A 166 0.71 14.49 2.75
N PHE A 167 1.32 13.37 3.12
CA PHE A 167 0.69 12.42 4.03
C PHE A 167 0.30 13.06 5.37
N ASN A 168 1.14 13.94 5.91
CA ASN A 168 0.86 14.62 7.18
C ASN A 168 -0.38 15.53 7.10
N ASP A 169 -0.65 16.12 5.93
CA ASP A 169 -1.85 16.94 5.72
C ASP A 169 -3.07 16.04 5.52
N TYR A 170 -2.93 15.02 4.66
CA TYR A 170 -3.97 14.03 4.37
C TYR A 170 -4.45 13.30 5.63
N ALA A 171 -3.52 12.82 6.45
CA ALA A 171 -3.79 12.04 7.66
C ALA A 171 -3.82 12.89 8.94
N SER A 172 -3.80 14.22 8.84
CA SER A 172 -3.67 15.14 10.00
C SER A 172 -4.59 14.82 11.17
N LYS A 173 -5.89 14.65 10.91
CA LYS A 173 -6.89 14.31 11.95
C LYS A 173 -6.70 12.92 12.56
N VAL A 174 -6.24 11.96 11.76
CA VAL A 174 -5.87 10.61 12.24
C VAL A 174 -4.64 10.74 13.15
N ILE A 175 -3.59 11.42 12.69
CA ILE A 175 -2.37 11.65 13.47
C ILE A 175 -2.69 12.32 14.81
N GLU A 176 -3.56 13.33 14.82
CA GLU A 176 -4.01 14.01 16.04
C GLU A 176 -4.74 13.06 16.99
N ARG A 177 -5.70 12.28 16.47
CA ARG A 177 -6.49 11.35 17.27
C ARG A 177 -5.65 10.29 17.97
N TRP A 178 -4.65 9.73 17.29
CA TRP A 178 -3.76 8.70 17.83
C TRP A 178 -2.44 9.28 18.35
N SER A 179 -2.40 10.58 18.65
CA SER A 179 -1.19 11.27 19.08
C SER A 179 -0.66 10.83 20.44
N GLU A 180 -1.45 10.10 21.25
CA GLU A 180 -0.98 9.52 22.50
C GLU A 180 -0.08 8.30 22.29
N PHE A 181 -0.19 7.61 21.14
CA PHE A 181 0.60 6.42 20.83
C PHE A 181 1.95 6.80 20.19
N LYS A 182 2.83 7.44 20.96
CA LYS A 182 4.18 7.84 20.49
C LYS A 182 5.29 6.85 20.84
N GLU A 183 4.96 5.82 21.61
CA GLU A 183 5.93 4.82 22.03
C GLU A 183 6.46 4.03 20.84
N PRO A 184 7.72 3.58 20.88
CA PRO A 184 8.28 2.72 19.83
C PRO A 184 7.39 1.49 19.61
N LEU A 185 7.05 1.22 18.36
CA LEU A 185 6.34 0.01 17.99
C LEU A 185 7.32 -1.15 17.91
N TYR A 186 6.94 -2.27 18.50
CA TYR A 186 7.71 -3.51 18.47
C TYR A 186 6.90 -4.58 17.74
N HIS A 187 7.52 -5.25 16.77
CA HIS A 187 6.89 -6.38 16.12
C HIS A 187 7.13 -7.68 16.90
N GLY A 188 6.10 -8.52 17.04
CA GLY A 188 6.19 -9.84 17.71
C GLY A 188 6.94 -10.92 16.91
N GLY A 189 7.84 -10.52 16.00
CA GLY A 189 8.59 -11.43 15.12
C GLY A 189 7.74 -12.12 14.05
N LYS A 190 8.32 -13.14 13.40
CA LYS A 190 7.72 -13.84 12.24
C LYS A 190 6.32 -14.43 12.50
N ASN A 191 6.04 -14.80 13.76
CA ASN A 191 4.79 -15.46 14.13
C ASN A 191 3.66 -14.50 14.50
N SER A 192 3.90 -13.19 14.55
CA SER A 192 2.88 -12.18 14.88
C SER A 192 2.10 -11.69 13.66
N SER A 193 1.88 -12.57 12.68
CA SER A 193 1.19 -12.27 11.42
C SER A 193 0.59 -13.55 10.85
N PHE A 194 -0.59 -13.45 10.27
CA PHE A 194 -1.23 -14.50 9.48
C PHE A 194 -1.84 -13.87 8.23
N SER A 195 -2.10 -14.69 7.21
CA SER A 195 -2.68 -14.25 5.94
C SER A 195 -3.91 -15.09 5.64
N LEU A 196 -4.98 -14.44 5.19
CA LEU A 196 -6.19 -15.09 4.71
C LEU A 196 -6.47 -14.62 3.29
N THR A 197 -6.84 -15.54 2.41
CA THR A 197 -7.36 -15.23 1.08
C THR A 197 -8.86 -15.37 1.11
N LEU A 198 -9.57 -14.30 0.76
CA LEU A 198 -11.03 -14.25 0.78
C LEU A 198 -11.54 -14.00 -0.64
N GLU A 199 -12.48 -14.82 -1.12
CA GLU A 199 -13.18 -14.61 -2.38
C GLU A 199 -14.31 -13.58 -2.18
N THR A 200 -13.93 -12.34 -1.89
CA THR A 200 -14.86 -11.26 -1.58
C THR A 200 -14.34 -9.91 -2.06
N ASN A 201 -15.24 -8.92 -2.16
CA ASN A 201 -14.83 -7.55 -2.45
C ASN A 201 -14.14 -6.93 -1.23
N TRP A 202 -13.07 -6.16 -1.46
CA TRP A 202 -12.28 -5.53 -0.39
C TRP A 202 -13.12 -4.65 0.56
N LYS A 203 -14.17 -4.00 0.03
CA LYS A 203 -15.05 -3.13 0.81
C LYS A 203 -15.81 -3.89 1.90
N LEU A 204 -16.18 -5.15 1.68
CA LEU A 204 -16.91 -5.94 2.68
C LEU A 204 -16.05 -6.22 3.93
N ALA A 205 -14.73 -6.37 3.78
CA ALA A 205 -13.83 -6.50 4.92
C ALA A 205 -13.72 -5.18 5.71
N VAL A 206 -13.71 -4.04 5.01
CA VAL A 206 -13.69 -2.71 5.63
C VAL A 206 -15.01 -2.40 6.34
N GLU A 207 -16.15 -2.64 5.67
CA GLU A 207 -17.48 -2.44 6.22
C GLU A 207 -17.70 -3.27 7.49
N ASN A 208 -17.32 -4.56 7.48
CA ASN A 208 -17.36 -5.43 8.66
C ASN A 208 -16.45 -4.91 9.80
N TYR A 209 -15.32 -4.29 9.47
CA TYR A 209 -14.43 -3.71 10.49
C TYR A 209 -14.97 -2.40 11.07
N CYS A 210 -15.83 -1.67 10.36
CA CYS A 210 -16.36 -0.38 10.82
C CYS A 210 -17.57 -0.50 11.76
N GLU A 211 -18.00 -1.70 12.13
CA GLU A 211 -19.12 -1.91 13.06
C GLU A 211 -18.89 -3.07 14.05
N SER A 212 -19.57 -2.99 15.20
CA SER A 212 -19.56 -4.00 16.27
C SER A 212 -20.89 -4.77 16.37
N TYR A 213 -21.82 -4.52 15.46
CA TYR A 213 -23.19 -5.06 15.51
C TYR A 213 -23.22 -6.59 15.34
N HIS A 214 -22.25 -7.16 14.61
CA HIS A 214 -22.13 -8.60 14.44
C HIS A 214 -21.49 -9.33 15.64
N LEU A 215 -20.83 -8.62 16.57
CA LEU A 215 -20.04 -9.23 17.65
C LEU A 215 -20.83 -10.24 18.50
N PRO A 216 -22.06 -9.95 18.99
CA PRO A 216 -22.77 -10.86 19.89
C PRO A 216 -23.09 -12.23 19.27
N TRP A 217 -23.15 -12.31 17.94
CA TRP A 217 -23.60 -13.51 17.24
C TRP A 217 -22.47 -14.27 16.56
N VAL A 218 -21.53 -13.54 15.94
CA VAL A 218 -20.42 -14.14 15.18
C VAL A 218 -19.20 -14.38 16.07
N HIS A 219 -19.02 -13.56 17.12
CA HIS A 219 -17.86 -13.63 18.01
C HIS A 219 -18.27 -13.74 19.49
N PRO A 220 -18.98 -14.82 19.88
CA PRO A 220 -19.48 -14.96 21.25
C PRO A 220 -18.37 -14.93 22.30
N GLU A 221 -17.18 -15.46 21.98
CA GLU A 221 -16.02 -15.42 22.88
C GLU A 221 -15.41 -14.02 23.01
N LEU A 222 -15.30 -13.28 21.89
CA LEU A 222 -14.80 -11.89 21.91
C LEU A 222 -15.76 -10.97 22.65
N ASN A 223 -17.07 -11.17 22.48
CA ASN A 223 -18.10 -10.35 23.12
C ASN A 223 -18.11 -10.50 24.66
N VAL A 224 -17.44 -11.53 25.22
CA VAL A 224 -17.22 -11.65 26.67
C VAL A 224 -16.17 -10.66 27.17
N THR A 225 -15.13 -10.38 26.38
CA THR A 225 -14.00 -9.53 26.78
C THR A 225 -14.06 -8.12 26.19
N SER A 226 -14.78 -7.94 25.10
CA SER A 226 -14.98 -6.67 24.39
C SER A 226 -16.44 -6.64 23.95
N SER A 227 -17.32 -6.25 24.87
CA SER A 227 -18.75 -6.31 24.63
C SER A 227 -19.18 -5.21 23.68
N ILE A 228 -20.28 -5.40 22.95
CA ILE A 228 -20.84 -4.36 22.08
C ILE A 228 -21.11 -3.03 22.82
N GLU A 229 -21.42 -3.09 24.11
CA GLU A 229 -21.69 -1.90 24.95
C GLU A 229 -20.43 -1.07 25.22
N ASP A 230 -19.24 -1.68 25.14
CA ASP A 230 -17.95 -1.01 25.33
C ASP A 230 -17.46 -0.30 24.06
N HIS A 231 -18.11 -0.56 22.91
CA HIS A 231 -17.70 -0.02 21.63
C HIS A 231 -18.36 1.32 21.31
N TYR A 232 -17.61 2.19 20.66
CA TYR A 232 -18.10 3.45 20.11
C TYR A 232 -17.67 3.61 18.65
N HIS A 233 -18.51 4.29 17.87
CA HIS A 233 -18.21 4.59 16.47
C HIS A 233 -17.31 5.80 16.33
N ILE A 234 -16.42 5.74 15.34
CA ILE A 234 -15.57 6.84 14.91
C ILE A 234 -16.06 7.25 13.53
N GLU A 235 -16.52 8.48 13.40
CA GLU A 235 -16.96 9.03 12.12
C GLU A 235 -16.42 10.46 11.98
N GLU A 236 -15.55 10.66 11.00
CA GLU A 236 -15.09 11.97 10.56
C GLU A 236 -15.35 12.09 9.06
N MET A 237 -16.48 12.69 8.71
CA MET A 237 -16.99 12.76 7.34
C MET A 237 -15.92 13.28 6.36
N GLY A 238 -15.67 12.52 5.30
CA GLY A 238 -14.66 12.83 4.28
C GLY A 238 -13.21 12.61 4.73
N CYS A 239 -12.97 12.03 5.91
CA CYS A 239 -11.62 11.73 6.40
C CYS A 239 -11.44 10.25 6.74
N PHE A 240 -12.13 9.74 7.76
CA PHE A 240 -12.01 8.35 8.20
C PHE A 240 -13.22 7.89 8.99
N SER A 241 -13.41 6.57 9.01
CA SER A 241 -14.44 5.90 9.80
C SER A 241 -13.86 4.66 10.48
N GLY A 242 -14.43 4.24 11.59
CA GLY A 242 -14.01 3.04 12.31
C GLY A 242 -14.78 2.84 13.61
N GLN A 243 -14.20 2.06 14.49
CA GLN A 243 -14.70 1.83 15.83
C GLN A 243 -13.56 1.79 16.84
N GLY A 244 -13.86 2.09 18.09
CA GLY A 244 -12.97 1.90 19.22
C GLY A 244 -13.73 1.25 20.37
N SER A 245 -13.00 0.88 21.41
CA SER A 245 -13.56 0.35 22.65
C SER A 245 -12.94 1.08 23.84
N HIS A 246 -13.70 1.24 24.92
CA HIS A 246 -13.24 1.87 26.16
C HIS A 246 -12.31 0.97 27.00
#